data_AF-A0A2E5RM08-F1
#
_entry.id   AF-A0A2E5RM08-F1
#
_cell.length_a   1.000
_cell.length_b   1.000
_cell.length_c   1.000
_cell.angle_alpha   90.00
_cell.angle_beta   90.00
_cell.angle_gamma   90.00
#
_symmetry.space_group_name_H-M   'P 1'
#
loop_
_entity.id
_entity.type
_entity.pdbx_description
1 polymer ?
#
loop_
_entity_poly.entity_id
_entity_poly.type
_entity_poly.pdbx_seq_one_letter_code
_entity_poly.pdbx_strand_id
1 'polypeptide(L)'
;ITALITSCGNNQGETNITPERIEFPIIEYTINSSSDTTIFGPQGTRIFIGAETFQFADGNTATDPIKIELKEFYELSDIVLADLSTVSDNKILETAGMLHILASSNGKDLEIKSNKRIVVHLPKKENYYGKMNLFYADQASSTDSSVNNWSVDTVNLVKRTLKLGSFGWWYPEYGDSTGYDFTPKNYVDTGYYWNPLDFYIESYDFSENTKREIETTLNRNDYANFESWNDYGVECEMGITTNGYIKNAKVNTKVSNETKKEIISFLKNLPQLEPGTNKHGDIIERRGLLFIQGGNIIPLYKTDEEYLKSFDSKYSEYENVPIKNMDDAEMNYYVFSVSKLGWINCDRFIDSEETVDLVAQIPVDSKTKLKLAFSDIDGVLKANIIDNKYVFNKVPIGRKVTIIGIKNDNGQFMTAFEERTITNDPIEGLNFTPTTLADLRKELEKI
;
A
#
# COMPACT_ATOMS: atom_id res chain seq x y z
N ILE A 1 11.89 24.14 55.42
CA ILE A 1 10.84 23.59 56.32
C ILE A 1 10.30 22.35 55.60
N THR A 2 10.57 21.08 55.92
CA THR A 2 11.33 20.39 56.95
C THR A 2 11.58 18.99 56.37
N ALA A 3 12.81 18.49 56.46
CA ALA A 3 13.14 17.08 56.21
C ALA A 3 13.02 16.30 57.52
N LEU A 4 12.44 15.09 57.50
CA LEU A 4 12.72 13.98 58.42
C LEU A 4 11.77 12.80 58.14
N ILE A 5 12.29 11.72 57.56
CA ILE A 5 11.91 10.36 57.96
C ILE A 5 13.21 9.56 58.07
N THR A 6 13.63 9.30 59.30
CA THR A 6 14.60 8.27 59.66
C THR A 6 13.89 6.93 59.73
N SER A 7 14.44 5.90 59.08
CA SER A 7 14.19 4.51 59.42
C SER A 7 15.50 3.73 59.30
N CYS A 8 16.01 3.26 60.44
CA CYS A 8 17.00 2.20 60.51
C CYS A 8 16.26 0.91 60.90
N GLY A 9 16.34 -0.13 60.07
CA GLY A 9 15.79 -1.46 60.34
C GLY A 9 16.41 -2.50 59.41
N ASN A 10 17.02 -3.52 60.01
CA ASN A 10 17.82 -4.60 59.45
C ASN A 10 17.32 -5.31 58.18
N ASN A 11 18.27 -5.56 57.27
CA ASN A 11 18.46 -6.74 56.40
C ASN A 11 17.27 -7.71 56.22
N GLN A 12 16.57 -7.56 55.10
CA GLN A 12 16.51 -8.63 54.10
C GLN A 12 16.85 -8.00 52.75
N GLY A 13 17.69 -8.68 51.97
CA GLY A 13 18.05 -8.24 50.62
C GLY A 13 16.82 -8.29 49.72
N GLU A 14 16.03 -7.23 49.71
CA GLU A 14 15.18 -6.91 48.58
C GLU A 14 16.13 -6.53 47.44
N THR A 15 16.42 -7.51 46.59
CA THR A 15 16.86 -7.22 45.23
C THR A 15 15.86 -6.22 44.68
N ASN A 16 16.29 -4.98 44.47
CA ASN A 16 15.57 -4.00 43.66
C ASN A 16 15.48 -4.57 42.23
N ILE A 17 14.55 -5.50 42.00
CA ILE A 17 14.24 -6.02 40.68
C ILE A 17 13.48 -4.90 39.99
N THR A 18 14.18 -4.15 39.14
CA THR A 18 13.52 -3.24 38.21
C THR A 18 12.58 -4.08 37.35
N PRO A 19 11.27 -3.80 37.30
CA PRO A 19 10.33 -4.59 36.51
C PRO A 19 10.79 -4.65 35.05
N GLU A 20 10.99 -5.84 34.53
CA GLU A 20 11.43 -6.05 33.16
C GLU A 20 10.25 -5.71 32.22
N ARG A 21 10.46 -4.74 31.32
CA ARG A 21 9.45 -4.23 30.40
C ARG A 21 9.82 -4.55 28.96
N ILE A 22 8.82 -4.88 28.15
CA ILE A 22 8.98 -5.04 26.71
C ILE A 22 8.88 -3.65 26.09
N GLU A 23 10.00 -3.14 25.60
CA GLU A 23 10.08 -1.91 24.83
C GLU A 23 10.59 -2.22 23.42
N PHE A 24 10.04 -1.52 22.43
CA PHE A 24 10.46 -1.61 21.04
C PHE A 24 11.18 -0.33 20.64
N PRO A 25 12.27 -0.43 19.86
CA PRO A 25 12.99 0.74 19.40
C PRO A 25 12.06 1.72 18.68
N ILE A 26 12.07 2.97 19.11
CA ILE A 26 11.48 4.08 18.38
C ILE A 26 12.63 4.79 17.67
N ILE A 27 12.56 4.83 16.35
CA ILE A 27 13.51 5.58 15.55
C ILE A 27 12.90 6.95 15.27
N GLU A 28 13.61 7.99 15.70
CA GLU A 28 13.15 9.37 15.56
C GLU A 28 13.92 10.08 14.44
N TYR A 29 13.19 10.73 13.55
CA TYR A 29 13.73 11.61 12.52
C TYR A 29 13.18 13.01 12.71
N THR A 30 13.95 14.03 12.32
CA THR A 30 13.44 15.40 12.20
C THR A 30 13.57 15.82 10.74
N ILE A 31 12.46 16.22 10.14
CA ILE A 31 12.38 16.64 8.73
C ILE A 31 11.89 18.08 8.62
N ASN A 32 12.24 18.75 7.52
CA ASN A 32 11.71 20.06 7.20
C ASN A 32 10.42 19.93 6.38
N SER A 33 9.35 20.59 6.82
CA SER A 33 8.05 20.55 6.13
C SER A 33 8.11 21.03 4.67
N SER A 34 9.04 21.92 4.33
CA SER A 34 9.14 22.56 3.02
C SER A 34 9.96 21.78 1.99
N SER A 35 10.44 20.59 2.32
CA SER A 35 11.31 19.79 1.45
C SER A 35 10.86 18.33 1.41
N ASP A 36 10.92 17.70 0.23
CA ASP A 36 10.73 16.24 0.19
C ASP A 36 11.80 15.56 1.05
N THR A 37 11.49 14.41 1.63
CA THR A 37 12.42 13.69 2.50
C THR A 37 12.20 12.20 2.38
N THR A 38 13.27 11.43 2.23
CA THR A 38 13.25 9.97 2.43
C THR A 38 13.92 9.64 3.75
N ILE A 39 13.26 8.83 4.57
CA ILE A 39 13.82 8.24 5.79
C ILE A 39 14.08 6.75 5.57
N PHE A 40 15.12 6.24 6.22
CA PHE A 40 15.61 4.85 6.08
C PHE A 40 15.59 4.15 7.43
N GLY A 41 14.64 3.23 7.64
CA GLY A 41 14.52 2.43 8.84
C GLY A 41 15.65 1.39 8.96
N PRO A 42 16.11 1.08 10.19
CA PRO A 42 17.17 0.10 10.43
C PRO A 42 16.81 -1.33 9.99
N GLN A 43 15.53 -1.70 9.91
CA GLN A 43 15.11 -3.02 9.41
C GLN A 43 14.83 -3.02 7.89
N GLY A 44 15.20 -1.94 7.19
CA GLY A 44 15.16 -1.86 5.74
C GLY A 44 13.97 -1.06 5.18
N THR A 45 13.04 -0.60 6.01
CA THR A 45 11.92 0.26 5.58
C THR A 45 12.45 1.54 4.93
N ARG A 46 11.78 2.00 3.88
CA ARG A 46 12.05 3.33 3.30
C ARG A 46 10.75 4.11 3.18
N ILE A 47 10.74 5.35 3.67
CA ILE A 47 9.53 6.20 3.60
C ILE A 47 9.88 7.49 2.91
N PHE A 48 9.27 7.74 1.76
CA PHE A 48 9.33 9.02 1.05
C PHE A 48 8.15 9.89 1.45
N ILE A 49 8.44 11.12 1.81
CA ILE A 49 7.52 12.13 2.32
C ILE A 49 7.69 13.37 1.43
N GLY A 50 6.67 13.74 0.67
CA GLY A 50 6.72 14.96 -0.13
C GLY A 50 6.66 16.22 0.74
N ALA A 51 7.13 17.35 0.21
CA ALA A 51 6.97 18.65 0.84
C ALA A 51 5.49 18.97 1.12
N GLU A 52 5.27 19.66 2.23
CA GLU A 52 3.97 20.14 2.72
C GLU A 52 2.93 19.01 2.88
N THR A 53 3.36 17.79 3.18
CA THR A 53 2.48 16.62 3.32
C THR A 53 1.59 16.68 4.55
N PHE A 54 2.03 17.35 5.62
CA PHE A 54 1.38 17.28 6.92
C PHE A 54 0.56 18.52 7.28
N GLN A 55 -0.50 18.31 8.06
CA GLN A 55 -1.35 19.33 8.66
C GLN A 55 -1.66 18.96 10.12
N PHE A 56 -2.03 19.95 10.93
CA PHE A 56 -2.65 19.69 12.23
C PHE A 56 -4.11 19.26 12.05
N ALA A 57 -4.71 18.71 13.11
CA ALA A 57 -6.12 18.28 13.11
C ALA A 57 -7.12 19.42 12.81
N ASP A 58 -6.73 20.68 13.02
CA ASP A 58 -7.54 21.86 12.67
C ASP A 58 -7.46 22.26 11.18
N GLY A 59 -6.67 21.52 10.38
CA GLY A 59 -6.46 21.75 8.96
C GLY A 59 -5.31 22.71 8.62
N ASN A 60 -4.69 23.34 9.61
CA ASN A 60 -3.55 24.24 9.36
C ASN A 60 -2.32 23.43 8.92
N THR A 61 -1.58 23.96 7.94
CA THR A 61 -0.34 23.31 7.47
C THR A 61 0.73 23.39 8.54
N ALA A 62 1.42 22.27 8.79
CA ALA A 62 2.59 22.25 9.65
C ALA A 62 3.79 22.84 8.89
N THR A 63 4.27 24.01 9.32
CA THR A 63 5.43 24.68 8.72
C THR A 63 6.72 24.49 9.52
N ASP A 64 6.61 24.29 10.82
CA ASP A 64 7.74 24.02 11.70
C ASP A 64 8.36 22.64 11.44
N PRO A 65 9.58 22.37 11.94
CA PRO A 65 10.18 21.05 11.84
C PRO A 65 9.24 19.95 12.36
N ILE A 66 9.26 18.84 11.65
CA ILE A 66 8.36 17.71 11.88
C ILE A 66 9.19 16.56 12.42
N LYS A 67 8.82 16.08 13.61
CA LYS A 67 9.34 14.86 14.19
C LYS A 67 8.58 13.68 13.61
N ILE A 68 9.28 12.70 13.05
CA ILE A 68 8.72 11.42 12.62
C ILE A 68 9.20 10.33 13.58
N GLU A 69 8.27 9.52 14.08
CA GLU A 69 8.57 8.35 14.90
C GLU A 69 8.22 7.09 14.12
N LEU A 70 9.18 6.18 13.97
CA LEU A 70 9.05 4.92 13.25
C LEU A 70 9.31 3.74 14.20
N LYS A 71 8.38 2.79 14.22
CA LYS A 71 8.60 1.43 14.75
C LYS A 71 8.42 0.41 13.63
N GLU A 72 9.29 -0.59 13.57
CA GLU A 72 9.32 -1.64 12.55
C GLU A 72 9.16 -3.02 13.20
N PHE A 73 8.31 -3.87 12.64
CA PHE A 73 8.07 -5.24 13.11
C PHE A 73 8.03 -6.19 11.90
N TYR A 74 9.16 -6.80 11.59
CA TYR A 74 9.29 -7.79 10.50
C TYR A 74 9.38 -9.24 11.01
N GLU A 75 9.85 -9.41 12.24
CA GLU A 75 10.02 -10.73 12.85
C GLU A 75 8.77 -11.16 13.64
N LEU A 76 8.45 -12.45 13.57
CA LEU A 76 7.30 -13.04 14.26
C LEU A 76 7.41 -12.86 15.78
N SER A 77 8.62 -12.97 16.32
CA SER A 77 8.92 -12.76 17.73
C SER A 77 8.55 -11.35 18.19
N ASP A 78 8.85 -10.33 17.39
CA ASP A 78 8.51 -8.94 17.67
C ASP A 78 7.00 -8.71 17.57
N ILE A 79 6.31 -9.29 16.60
CA ILE A 79 4.84 -9.24 16.49
C ILE A 79 4.18 -9.86 17.74
N VAL A 80 4.67 -11.02 18.18
CA VAL A 80 4.22 -11.68 19.41
C VAL A 80 4.50 -10.81 20.63
N LEU A 81 5.66 -10.20 20.77
CA LEU A 81 5.98 -9.38 21.94
C LEU A 81 5.24 -8.03 21.93
N ALA A 82 4.99 -7.46 20.75
CA ALA A 82 4.37 -6.15 20.54
C ALA A 82 2.85 -6.17 20.63
N ASP A 83 2.27 -7.31 21.00
CA ASP A 83 0.83 -7.46 21.11
C ASP A 83 0.04 -7.12 19.84
N LEU A 84 0.68 -7.34 18.70
CA LEU A 84 0.08 -7.25 17.38
C LEU A 84 -0.59 -8.58 17.00
N SER A 85 -1.43 -8.53 15.98
CA SER A 85 -2.16 -9.68 15.43
C SER A 85 -2.16 -9.62 13.91
N THR A 86 -2.43 -10.73 13.24
CA THR A 86 -2.57 -10.81 11.78
C THR A 86 -4.00 -11.22 11.41
N VAL A 87 -4.98 -10.39 11.79
CA VAL A 87 -6.41 -10.63 11.54
C VAL A 87 -7.08 -9.41 10.93
N SER A 88 -7.96 -9.65 9.95
CA SER A 88 -8.91 -8.67 9.43
C SER A 88 -10.30 -9.30 9.37
N ASP A 89 -11.22 -8.82 10.21
CA ASP A 89 -12.62 -9.27 10.29
C ASP A 89 -12.77 -10.81 10.42
N ASN A 90 -12.00 -11.39 11.35
CA ASN A 90 -11.87 -12.85 11.58
C ASN A 90 -11.27 -13.64 10.40
N LYS A 91 -10.73 -12.98 9.37
CA LYS A 91 -9.91 -13.62 8.34
C LYS A 91 -8.45 -13.50 8.73
N ILE A 92 -7.72 -14.56 8.47
CA ILE A 92 -6.30 -14.65 8.81
C ILE A 92 -5.49 -13.94 7.74
N LEU A 93 -4.49 -13.21 8.21
CA LEU A 93 -3.50 -12.55 7.40
C LEU A 93 -2.14 -13.23 7.58
N GLU A 94 -1.36 -13.21 6.52
CA GLU A 94 0.07 -13.44 6.54
C GLU A 94 0.78 -12.12 6.26
N THR A 95 1.73 -11.77 7.11
CA THR A 95 2.38 -10.46 7.08
C THR A 95 3.76 -10.47 6.43
N ALA A 96 4.06 -9.40 5.72
CA ALA A 96 5.41 -9.05 5.28
C ALA A 96 5.98 -7.86 6.07
N GLY A 97 5.29 -7.38 7.10
CA GLY A 97 5.79 -6.39 8.04
C GLY A 97 4.75 -5.37 8.47
N MET A 98 4.84 -4.99 9.74
CA MET A 98 4.00 -3.97 10.37
C MET A 98 4.82 -2.76 10.74
N LEU A 99 4.27 -1.56 10.54
CA LEU A 99 4.92 -0.30 10.88
C LEU A 99 4.00 0.55 11.74
N HIS A 100 4.60 1.30 12.67
CA HIS A 100 3.93 2.41 13.35
C HIS A 100 4.63 3.71 12.97
N ILE A 101 3.92 4.60 12.27
CA ILE A 101 4.47 5.86 11.78
C ILE A 101 3.68 7.00 12.40
N LEU A 102 4.29 7.80 13.26
CA LEU A 102 3.70 9.01 13.81
C LEU A 102 4.46 10.24 13.31
N ALA A 103 3.75 11.37 13.23
CA ALA A 103 4.35 12.65 12.93
C ALA A 103 3.82 13.70 13.93
N SER A 104 4.71 14.53 14.45
CA SER A 104 4.34 15.62 15.34
C SER A 104 5.15 16.88 15.06
N SER A 105 4.60 18.04 15.40
CA SER A 105 5.33 19.31 15.39
C SER A 105 4.94 20.12 16.62
N ASN A 106 5.94 20.69 17.30
CA ASN A 106 5.78 21.40 18.58
C ASN A 106 4.99 20.62 19.65
N GLY A 107 5.18 19.30 19.70
CA GLY A 107 4.50 18.42 20.65
C GLY A 107 3.01 18.19 20.36
N LYS A 108 2.53 18.55 19.16
CA LYS A 108 1.18 18.25 18.68
C LYS A 108 1.25 17.28 17.51
N ASP A 109 0.31 16.34 17.49
CA ASP A 109 0.22 15.35 16.42
C ASP A 109 -0.21 15.99 15.10
N LEU A 110 0.29 15.38 14.02
CA LEU A 110 -0.01 15.77 12.65
C LEU A 110 -0.75 14.65 11.94
N GLU A 111 -1.41 15.02 10.85
CA GLU A 111 -2.07 14.12 9.91
C GLU A 111 -1.54 14.39 8.50
N ILE A 112 -1.64 13.39 7.62
CA ILE A 112 -1.38 13.58 6.19
C ILE A 112 -2.56 14.37 5.60
N LYS A 113 -2.26 15.44 4.85
CA LYS A 113 -3.30 16.21 4.15
C LYS A 113 -4.13 15.30 3.25
N SER A 114 -5.43 15.56 3.14
CA SER A 114 -6.37 14.71 2.38
C SER A 114 -5.96 14.48 0.91
N ASN A 115 -5.26 15.44 0.30
CA ASN A 115 -4.74 15.39 -1.07
C ASN A 115 -3.27 14.97 -1.20
N LYS A 116 -2.60 14.60 -0.09
CA LYS A 116 -1.19 14.18 -0.04
C LYS A 116 -1.08 12.73 0.43
N ARG A 117 0.06 12.10 0.17
CA ARG A 117 0.38 10.73 0.59
C ARG A 117 1.88 10.64 0.93
N ILE A 118 2.25 9.63 1.70
CA ILE A 118 3.65 9.19 1.83
C ILE A 118 3.83 7.86 1.08
N VAL A 119 5.02 7.58 0.55
CA VAL A 119 5.32 6.31 -0.12
C VAL A 119 6.16 5.46 0.80
N VAL A 120 5.71 4.25 1.11
CA VAL A 120 6.37 3.33 2.04
C VAL A 120 6.84 2.09 1.28
N HIS A 121 8.12 1.75 1.46
CA HIS A 121 8.75 0.54 0.95
C HIS A 121 9.00 -0.38 2.14
N LEU A 122 8.40 -1.56 2.12
CA LEU A 122 8.67 -2.64 3.08
C LEU A 122 9.51 -3.71 2.38
N PRO A 123 10.65 -4.14 2.94
CA PRO A 123 11.46 -5.20 2.35
C PRO A 123 10.65 -6.50 2.24
N LYS A 124 10.80 -7.17 1.09
CA LYS A 124 10.33 -8.52 0.84
C LYS A 124 11.31 -9.50 1.47
N LYS A 125 10.78 -10.59 2.00
CA LYS A 125 11.59 -11.77 2.31
C LYS A 125 12.13 -12.37 1.01
N GLU A 126 13.38 -12.84 1.05
CA GLU A 126 14.00 -13.49 -0.12
C GLU A 126 13.11 -14.63 -0.66
N ASN A 127 13.00 -14.72 -1.98
CA ASN A 127 12.21 -15.74 -2.69
C ASN A 127 10.70 -15.74 -2.39
N TYR A 128 10.15 -14.65 -1.85
CA TYR A 128 8.74 -14.52 -1.56
C TYR A 128 8.01 -13.61 -2.57
N TYR A 129 7.05 -14.17 -3.30
CA TYR A 129 6.35 -13.51 -4.41
C TYR A 129 4.85 -13.30 -4.15
N GLY A 130 4.42 -13.36 -2.89
CA GLY A 130 3.03 -13.14 -2.52
C GLY A 130 2.53 -11.74 -2.90
N LYS A 131 1.31 -11.63 -3.43
CA LYS A 131 0.68 -10.32 -3.61
C LYS A 131 0.13 -9.84 -2.27
N MET A 132 0.72 -8.78 -1.74
CA MET A 132 0.31 -8.15 -0.49
C MET A 132 -0.56 -6.91 -0.74
N ASN A 133 -1.32 -6.52 0.27
CA ASN A 133 -2.17 -5.34 0.32
C ASN A 133 -1.77 -4.48 1.52
N LEU A 134 -2.09 -3.18 1.44
CA LEU A 134 -1.96 -2.27 2.58
C LEU A 134 -3.16 -2.44 3.50
N PHE A 135 -2.90 -2.44 4.80
CA PHE A 135 -3.91 -2.42 5.85
C PHE A 135 -3.63 -1.29 6.83
N TYR A 136 -4.70 -0.79 7.45
CA TYR A 136 -4.67 0.15 8.55
C TYR A 136 -5.23 -0.49 9.81
N ALA A 137 -4.69 -0.18 10.97
CA ALA A 137 -5.31 -0.64 12.21
C ALA A 137 -6.71 -0.05 12.36
N ASP A 138 -7.66 -0.86 12.81
CA ASP A 138 -8.98 -0.37 13.21
C ASP A 138 -8.83 0.44 14.50
N GLN A 139 -9.18 1.73 14.43
CA GLN A 139 -9.06 2.72 15.50
C GLN A 139 -9.75 2.29 16.80
N ALA A 140 -10.85 1.51 16.72
CA ALA A 140 -11.54 1.00 17.91
C ALA A 140 -10.76 -0.11 18.63
N SER A 141 -9.70 -0.63 18.00
CA SER A 141 -9.02 -1.87 18.39
C SER A 141 -7.49 -1.75 18.48
N SER A 142 -6.96 -0.52 18.46
CA SER A 142 -5.52 -0.24 18.49
C SER A 142 -5.09 0.75 19.57
N THR A 143 -3.88 0.57 20.08
CA THR A 143 -3.13 1.53 20.90
C THR A 143 -1.74 1.73 20.28
N ASP A 144 -0.91 2.62 20.82
CA ASP A 144 0.49 2.81 20.39
C ASP A 144 1.38 1.55 20.52
N SER A 145 0.85 0.48 21.13
CA SER A 145 1.57 -0.72 21.53
C SER A 145 0.77 -2.01 21.33
N SER A 146 -0.36 -1.99 20.61
CA SER A 146 -1.17 -3.18 20.33
C SER A 146 -2.15 -2.92 19.19
N VAL A 147 -2.39 -3.93 18.34
CA VAL A 147 -3.43 -3.91 17.30
C VAL A 147 -4.15 -5.26 17.29
N ASN A 148 -5.48 -5.24 17.40
CA ASN A 148 -6.31 -6.46 17.44
C ASN A 148 -7.00 -6.79 16.11
N ASN A 149 -7.25 -5.79 15.26
CA ASN A 149 -7.88 -5.97 13.97
C ASN A 149 -7.36 -4.97 12.94
N TRP A 150 -7.19 -5.45 11.71
CA TRP A 150 -6.75 -4.65 10.58
C TRP A 150 -7.90 -4.48 9.58
N SER A 151 -8.00 -3.28 9.00
CA SER A 151 -8.88 -2.98 7.87
C SER A 151 -8.04 -2.86 6.62
N VAL A 152 -8.36 -3.66 5.59
CA VAL A 152 -7.71 -3.53 4.28
C VAL A 152 -7.97 -2.14 3.71
N ASP A 153 -6.95 -1.50 3.15
CA ASP A 153 -7.12 -0.27 2.41
C ASP A 153 -7.88 -0.56 1.11
N THR A 154 -9.19 -0.29 1.14
CA THR A 154 -10.07 -0.43 -0.02
C THR A 154 -10.08 0.81 -0.89
N VAL A 155 -9.40 1.89 -0.48
CA VAL A 155 -9.20 3.09 -1.31
C VAL A 155 -8.18 2.73 -2.38
N ASN A 156 -8.68 2.02 -3.39
CA ASN A 156 -7.95 1.70 -4.60
C ASN A 156 -7.31 2.99 -5.14
N LEU A 157 -5.97 2.99 -5.16
CA LEU A 157 -5.23 3.85 -6.06
C LEU A 157 -5.68 3.60 -7.51
N VAL A 158 -6.20 2.43 -7.85
CA VAL A 158 -6.84 2.22 -9.16
C VAL A 158 -8.16 2.99 -9.25
N LYS A 159 -8.14 4.21 -9.82
CA LYS A 159 -9.35 4.87 -10.27
C LYS A 159 -9.81 4.20 -11.56
N ARG A 160 -11.08 3.80 -11.62
CA ARG A 160 -11.74 3.57 -12.90
C ARG A 160 -11.82 4.90 -13.64
N THR A 161 -11.32 4.92 -14.86
CA THR A 161 -11.33 6.10 -15.73
C THR A 161 -11.42 5.66 -17.19
N LEU A 162 -11.54 6.63 -18.10
CA LEU A 162 -11.43 6.37 -19.53
C LEU A 162 -9.96 6.39 -19.95
N LYS A 163 -9.62 5.55 -20.93
CA LYS A 163 -8.31 5.51 -21.57
C LYS A 163 -8.44 5.31 -23.06
N LEU A 164 -7.33 5.44 -23.76
CA LEU A 164 -7.20 5.05 -25.14
C LEU A 164 -7.01 3.54 -25.28
N GLY A 165 -7.83 2.94 -26.14
CA GLY A 165 -7.68 1.58 -26.62
C GLY A 165 -6.85 1.57 -27.89
N SER A 166 -7.47 1.11 -28.98
CA SER A 166 -6.85 1.06 -30.31
C SER A 166 -6.86 2.41 -31.03
N PHE A 167 -5.85 2.64 -31.87
CA PHE A 167 -5.77 3.82 -32.73
C PHE A 167 -5.06 3.50 -34.05
N GLY A 168 -5.41 4.18 -35.16
CA GLY A 168 -4.74 3.99 -36.44
C GLY A 168 -5.05 5.05 -37.51
N TRP A 169 -4.16 5.20 -38.49
CA TRP A 169 -4.47 5.91 -39.74
C TRP A 169 -5.47 5.09 -40.57
N TRP A 170 -6.40 5.79 -41.24
CA TRP A 170 -7.26 5.16 -42.24
C TRP A 170 -6.48 4.91 -43.54
N TYR A 171 -6.17 3.65 -43.85
CA TYR A 171 -5.52 3.19 -45.10
C TYR A 171 -4.25 3.97 -45.52
N PRO A 172 -3.14 3.92 -44.76
CA PRO A 172 -1.86 4.48 -45.22
C PRO A 172 -1.29 3.69 -46.41
N GLU A 173 -0.59 4.36 -47.34
CA GLU A 173 0.15 3.68 -48.41
C GLU A 173 1.44 3.04 -47.89
N TYR A 174 1.99 2.07 -48.62
CA TYR A 174 3.29 1.48 -48.29
C TYR A 174 4.39 2.56 -48.31
N GLY A 175 5.06 2.73 -47.17
CA GLY A 175 6.14 3.70 -46.97
C GLY A 175 5.69 5.05 -46.40
N ASP A 176 4.38 5.29 -46.27
CA ASP A 176 3.86 6.43 -45.50
C ASP A 176 4.27 6.35 -44.03
N SER A 177 4.14 7.45 -43.28
CA SER A 177 4.26 7.40 -41.81
C SER A 177 3.27 6.37 -41.25
N THR A 178 3.76 5.19 -40.88
CA THR A 178 2.96 4.11 -40.30
C THR A 178 2.83 4.23 -38.79
N GLY A 179 3.73 4.99 -38.15
CA GLY A 179 3.59 5.41 -36.76
C GLY A 179 2.39 6.34 -36.65
N TYR A 180 1.32 5.87 -36.04
CA TYR A 180 0.15 6.69 -35.72
C TYR A 180 0.28 7.20 -34.29
N ASP A 181 1.42 7.82 -34.00
CA ASP A 181 1.76 8.30 -32.67
C ASP A 181 1.13 9.67 -32.50
N PHE A 182 0.16 9.78 -31.58
CA PHE A 182 -0.49 11.04 -31.26
C PHE A 182 0.42 11.95 -30.44
N THR A 183 1.51 12.38 -31.07
CA THR A 183 2.54 13.19 -30.47
C THR A 183 2.15 14.66 -30.62
N PRO A 184 1.96 15.43 -29.53
CA PRO A 184 1.76 16.87 -29.61
C PRO A 184 2.95 17.57 -30.28
N LYS A 185 2.72 18.67 -31.01
CA LYS A 185 3.70 19.39 -31.85
C LYS A 185 4.94 19.98 -31.12
N ASN A 186 5.07 19.78 -29.81
CA ASN A 186 6.22 20.16 -29.00
C ASN A 186 6.41 19.18 -27.84
N TYR A 187 6.08 17.90 -28.07
CA TYR A 187 6.26 16.86 -27.07
C TYR A 187 7.75 16.73 -26.73
N VAL A 188 8.04 16.76 -25.42
CA VAL A 188 9.37 16.44 -24.90
C VAL A 188 9.33 14.97 -24.54
N ASP A 189 10.05 14.15 -25.29
CA ASP A 189 10.25 12.74 -24.94
C ASP A 189 11.01 12.66 -23.61
N THR A 190 10.33 12.15 -22.59
CA THR A 190 10.88 12.05 -21.24
C THR A 190 11.62 10.74 -20.99
N GLY A 191 11.58 9.78 -21.92
CA GLY A 191 12.12 8.41 -21.75
C GLY A 191 11.06 7.33 -21.47
N TYR A 192 9.78 7.71 -21.37
CA TYR A 192 8.68 6.84 -20.93
C TYR A 192 7.64 6.67 -22.05
N TYR A 193 7.36 5.43 -22.49
CA TYR A 193 6.43 5.17 -23.60
C TYR A 193 4.96 5.10 -23.16
N TRP A 194 4.23 6.21 -23.36
CA TRP A 194 2.80 6.35 -23.05
C TRP A 194 2.15 7.15 -24.15
N ASN A 195 0.86 6.90 -24.43
CA ASN A 195 0.16 7.70 -25.43
C ASN A 195 -0.17 9.07 -24.82
N PRO A 196 0.35 10.19 -25.35
CA PRO A 196 0.09 11.52 -24.80
C PRO A 196 -1.41 11.86 -24.72
N LEU A 197 -2.25 11.25 -25.57
CA LEU A 197 -3.70 11.42 -25.51
C LEU A 197 -4.36 10.84 -24.27
N ASP A 198 -3.77 9.84 -23.62
CA ASP A 198 -4.31 9.30 -22.36
C ASP A 198 -4.38 10.40 -21.29
N PHE A 199 -3.38 11.30 -21.23
CA PHE A 199 -3.40 12.45 -20.32
C PHE A 199 -4.52 13.45 -20.64
N TYR A 200 -4.80 13.67 -21.92
CA TYR A 200 -5.86 14.57 -22.34
C TYR A 200 -7.24 13.97 -22.08
N ILE A 201 -7.42 12.66 -22.27
CA ILE A 201 -8.66 11.96 -21.93
C ILE A 201 -8.92 12.04 -20.43
N GLU A 202 -7.88 11.83 -19.62
CA GLU A 202 -7.96 11.94 -18.16
C GLU A 202 -8.27 13.37 -17.69
N SER A 203 -7.61 14.36 -18.29
CA SER A 203 -7.79 15.77 -17.91
C SER A 203 -9.13 16.32 -18.36
N TYR A 204 -9.84 15.63 -19.26
CA TYR A 204 -11.15 16.04 -19.73
C TYR A 204 -12.23 15.56 -18.76
N ASP A 205 -12.99 16.51 -18.22
CA ASP A 205 -14.06 16.23 -17.25
C ASP A 205 -15.31 15.68 -17.94
N PHE A 206 -15.24 14.42 -18.39
CA PHE A 206 -16.40 13.70 -18.90
C PHE A 206 -17.44 13.50 -17.79
N SER A 207 -18.72 13.62 -18.14
CA SER A 207 -19.80 13.33 -17.20
C SER A 207 -19.83 11.84 -16.83
N GLU A 208 -20.29 11.54 -15.61
CA GLU A 208 -20.43 10.16 -15.13
C GLU A 208 -21.34 9.29 -16.03
N ASN A 209 -22.34 9.90 -16.66
CA ASN A 209 -23.19 9.22 -17.63
C ASN A 209 -22.40 8.84 -18.89
N THR A 210 -21.58 9.77 -19.41
CA THR A 210 -20.72 9.51 -20.56
C THR A 210 -19.69 8.44 -20.28
N LYS A 211 -19.01 8.48 -19.12
CA LYS A 211 -18.06 7.44 -18.71
C LYS A 211 -18.72 6.05 -18.68
N ARG A 212 -19.87 5.94 -18.01
CA ARG A 212 -20.63 4.69 -17.92
C ARG A 212 -21.09 4.17 -19.28
N GLU A 213 -21.59 5.06 -20.15
CA GLU A 213 -22.02 4.67 -21.48
C GLU A 213 -20.86 4.16 -22.32
N ILE A 214 -19.69 4.81 -22.27
CA ILE A 214 -18.48 4.34 -22.96
C ILE A 214 -18.06 2.95 -22.45
N GLU A 215 -18.04 2.73 -21.13
CA GLU A 215 -17.64 1.44 -20.52
C GLU A 215 -18.58 0.27 -20.85
N THR A 216 -19.85 0.56 -21.17
CA THR A 216 -20.88 -0.46 -21.36
C THR A 216 -21.29 -0.64 -22.82
N THR A 217 -20.86 0.24 -23.70
CA THR A 217 -21.15 0.17 -25.14
C THR A 217 -20.22 -0.83 -25.80
N LEU A 218 -20.77 -1.95 -26.29
CA LEU A 218 -20.02 -2.88 -27.13
C LEU A 218 -19.92 -2.31 -28.55
N ASN A 219 -18.73 -1.90 -28.96
CA ASN A 219 -18.46 -1.49 -30.34
C ASN A 219 -18.49 -2.70 -31.27
N ARG A 220 -19.08 -2.53 -32.45
CA ARG A 220 -19.10 -3.55 -33.52
C ARG A 220 -18.78 -2.90 -34.85
N ASN A 221 -17.71 -3.38 -35.46
CA ASN A 221 -17.21 -2.98 -36.75
C ASN A 221 -17.21 -4.22 -37.66
N ASP A 222 -17.94 -4.13 -38.78
CA ASP A 222 -18.15 -5.23 -39.72
C ASP A 222 -17.05 -5.30 -40.81
N TYR A 223 -16.04 -4.43 -40.75
CA TYR A 223 -14.90 -4.47 -41.65
C TYR A 223 -13.84 -5.44 -41.11
N ALA A 224 -13.46 -6.44 -41.91
CA ALA A 224 -12.55 -7.53 -41.51
C ALA A 224 -11.19 -7.06 -40.94
N ASN A 225 -10.71 -5.88 -41.35
CA ASN A 225 -9.46 -5.29 -40.87
C ASN A 225 -9.60 -4.51 -39.54
N PHE A 226 -10.81 -4.40 -38.99
CA PHE A 226 -11.12 -3.72 -37.73
C PHE A 226 -11.78 -4.65 -36.70
N GLU A 227 -11.79 -5.97 -36.94
CA GLU A 227 -12.36 -6.95 -35.98
C GLU A 227 -11.73 -6.86 -34.58
N SER A 228 -10.46 -6.49 -34.48
CA SER A 228 -9.75 -6.26 -33.20
C SER A 228 -10.21 -5.01 -32.43
N TRP A 229 -11.09 -4.19 -33.02
CA TRP A 229 -11.69 -3.00 -32.39
C TRP A 229 -13.11 -3.28 -31.87
N ASN A 230 -13.55 -4.54 -31.91
CA ASN A 230 -14.82 -5.01 -31.35
C ASN A 230 -14.69 -5.28 -29.85
N ASP A 231 -14.59 -4.21 -29.07
CA ASP A 231 -14.53 -4.26 -27.61
C ASP A 231 -15.50 -3.24 -26.98
N TYR A 232 -15.58 -3.23 -25.65
CA TYR A 232 -16.33 -2.23 -24.90
C TYR A 232 -15.65 -0.86 -24.99
N GLY A 233 -16.31 0.08 -25.64
CA GLY A 233 -15.80 1.43 -25.89
C GLY A 233 -16.45 2.10 -27.09
N VAL A 234 -15.84 3.21 -27.50
CA VAL A 234 -16.36 4.10 -28.54
C VAL A 234 -15.28 4.41 -29.56
N GLU A 235 -15.53 4.00 -30.80
CA GLU A 235 -14.75 4.35 -31.98
C GLU A 235 -15.09 5.77 -32.44
N CYS A 236 -14.03 6.53 -32.64
CA CYS A 236 -14.02 7.92 -33.04
C CYS A 236 -13.13 8.09 -34.27
N GLU A 237 -13.36 9.18 -34.98
CA GLU A 237 -12.68 9.51 -36.22
C GLU A 237 -12.41 11.00 -36.28
N MET A 238 -11.25 11.40 -36.81
CA MET A 238 -10.91 12.79 -37.02
C MET A 238 -9.96 12.99 -38.20
N GLY A 239 -9.98 14.17 -38.81
CA GLY A 239 -8.96 14.62 -39.75
C GLY A 239 -7.88 15.41 -39.03
N ILE A 240 -6.61 15.17 -39.36
CA ILE A 240 -5.46 15.92 -38.86
C ILE A 240 -4.88 16.69 -40.05
N THR A 241 -4.99 18.02 -39.99
CA THR A 241 -4.52 18.92 -41.05
C THR A 241 -3.00 18.84 -41.23
N THR A 242 -2.46 19.39 -42.33
CA THR A 242 -1.01 19.54 -42.54
C THR A 242 -0.31 20.38 -41.46
N ASN A 243 -1.07 21.15 -40.68
CA ASN A 243 -0.55 21.90 -39.55
C ASN A 243 -0.79 21.19 -38.21
N GLY A 244 -1.37 19.99 -38.17
CA GLY A 244 -1.58 19.24 -36.93
C GLY A 244 -2.88 19.52 -36.18
N TYR A 245 -3.74 20.39 -36.70
CA TYR A 245 -5.03 20.68 -36.08
C TYR A 245 -6.09 19.63 -36.42
N ILE A 246 -6.95 19.35 -35.44
CA ILE A 246 -8.11 18.47 -35.59
C ILE A 246 -9.21 19.15 -36.41
N LYS A 247 -9.80 18.41 -37.34
CA LYS A 247 -11.03 18.77 -38.04
C LYS A 247 -11.92 17.56 -38.27
N ASN A 248 -13.18 17.80 -38.63
CA ASN A 248 -14.14 16.75 -39.00
C ASN A 248 -14.29 15.62 -37.96
N ALA A 249 -14.14 15.95 -36.67
CA ALA A 249 -14.28 14.97 -35.57
C ALA A 249 -15.68 14.33 -35.57
N LYS A 250 -15.72 13.01 -35.47
CA LYS A 250 -16.91 12.18 -35.55
C LYS A 250 -16.81 11.03 -34.53
N VAL A 251 -17.97 10.62 -34.03
CA VAL A 251 -18.14 9.36 -33.28
C VAL A 251 -18.80 8.35 -34.22
N ASN A 252 -18.15 7.21 -34.42
CA ASN A 252 -18.61 6.13 -35.30
C ASN A 252 -19.52 5.16 -34.55
N THR A 253 -19.20 4.85 -33.29
CA THR A 253 -20.04 4.00 -32.44
C THR A 253 -21.35 4.71 -32.09
N LYS A 254 -22.44 3.94 -32.05
CA LYS A 254 -23.76 4.47 -31.68
C LYS A 254 -23.85 4.68 -30.16
N VAL A 255 -23.90 5.94 -29.76
CA VAL A 255 -24.06 6.40 -28.37
C VAL A 255 -25.12 7.51 -28.30
N SER A 256 -25.48 7.93 -27.09
CA SER A 256 -26.37 9.06 -26.83
C SER A 256 -25.88 10.37 -27.47
N ASN A 257 -26.80 11.32 -27.69
CA ASN A 257 -26.44 12.62 -28.25
C ASN A 257 -25.57 13.43 -27.28
N GLU A 258 -25.78 13.24 -25.99
CA GLU A 258 -25.04 13.87 -24.89
C GLU A 258 -23.58 13.40 -24.90
N THR A 259 -23.36 12.09 -24.86
CA THR A 259 -22.03 11.48 -24.94
C THR A 259 -21.33 11.81 -26.25
N LYS A 260 -22.05 11.79 -27.37
CA LYS A 260 -21.49 12.20 -28.67
C LYS A 260 -20.99 13.65 -28.65
N LYS A 261 -21.70 14.57 -28.00
CA LYS A 261 -21.29 15.99 -27.89
C LYS A 261 -20.04 16.14 -27.03
N GLU A 262 -19.98 15.46 -25.88
CA GLU A 262 -18.82 15.48 -25.00
C GLU A 262 -17.58 14.92 -25.70
N ILE A 263 -17.69 13.77 -26.38
CA ILE A 263 -16.58 13.18 -27.12
C ILE A 263 -16.12 14.10 -28.25
N ILE A 264 -17.04 14.69 -29.03
CA ILE A 264 -16.66 15.65 -30.09
C ILE A 264 -15.98 16.89 -29.48
N SER A 265 -16.43 17.35 -28.31
CA SER A 265 -15.83 18.48 -27.60
C SER A 265 -14.41 18.14 -27.14
N PHE A 266 -14.21 16.96 -26.55
CA PHE A 266 -12.90 16.42 -26.22
C PHE A 266 -11.97 16.39 -27.43
N LEU A 267 -12.40 15.77 -28.54
CA LEU A 267 -11.59 15.64 -29.77
C LEU A 267 -11.18 16.99 -30.36
N LYS A 268 -12.06 18.00 -30.31
CA LYS A 268 -11.77 19.36 -30.80
C LYS A 268 -10.80 20.14 -29.92
N ASN A 269 -10.70 19.77 -28.64
CA ASN A 269 -9.81 20.40 -27.66
C ASN A 269 -8.47 19.68 -27.52
N LEU A 270 -8.22 18.63 -28.31
CA LEU A 270 -6.91 18.00 -28.38
C LEU A 270 -5.84 19.03 -28.77
N PRO A 271 -4.60 18.88 -28.25
CA PRO A 271 -3.49 19.74 -28.64
C PRO A 271 -3.22 19.61 -30.14
N GLN A 272 -2.48 20.57 -30.68
CA GLN A 272 -1.92 20.45 -32.02
C GLN A 272 -1.02 19.21 -32.09
N LEU A 273 -1.35 18.28 -32.97
CA LEU A 273 -0.64 17.02 -33.17
C LEU A 273 0.45 17.16 -34.23
N GLU A 274 1.38 16.21 -34.28
CA GLU A 274 2.25 16.06 -35.44
C GLU A 274 1.44 15.61 -36.67
N PRO A 275 1.59 16.28 -37.83
CA PRO A 275 0.88 15.90 -39.04
C PRO A 275 1.49 14.64 -39.67
N GLY A 276 0.68 13.88 -40.42
CA GLY A 276 1.17 12.70 -41.12
C GLY A 276 2.10 13.06 -42.28
N THR A 277 3.03 12.17 -42.62
CA THR A 277 3.90 12.31 -43.78
C THR A 277 3.64 11.19 -44.79
N ASN A 278 3.78 11.49 -46.08
CA ASN A 278 3.75 10.46 -47.12
C ASN A 278 5.13 9.78 -47.25
N LYS A 279 5.22 8.73 -48.07
CA LYS A 279 6.47 8.03 -48.40
C LYS A 279 7.60 8.88 -49.01
N HIS A 280 7.29 10.10 -49.44
CA HIS A 280 8.24 11.06 -49.99
C HIS A 280 8.70 12.09 -48.95
N GLY A 281 8.15 12.04 -47.73
CA GLY A 281 8.43 12.98 -46.65
C GLY A 281 7.59 14.26 -46.69
N ASP A 282 6.62 14.37 -47.61
CA ASP A 282 5.73 15.52 -47.66
C ASP A 282 4.72 15.45 -46.51
N ILE A 283 4.52 16.58 -45.83
CA ILE A 283 3.47 16.72 -44.83
C ILE A 283 2.11 16.73 -45.53
N ILE A 284 1.26 15.79 -45.15
CA ILE A 284 -0.07 15.63 -45.73
C ILE A 284 -1.15 15.63 -44.65
N GLU A 285 -2.34 16.00 -45.05
CA GLU A 285 -3.53 15.78 -44.23
C GLU A 285 -3.88 14.29 -44.21
N ARG A 286 -4.25 13.78 -43.03
CA ARG A 286 -4.67 12.38 -42.88
C ARG A 286 -5.91 12.23 -42.02
N ARG A 287 -6.59 11.10 -42.23
CA ARG A 287 -7.75 10.68 -41.45
C ARG A 287 -7.33 9.62 -40.45
N GLY A 288 -7.66 9.88 -39.20
CA GLY A 288 -7.28 9.10 -38.05
C GLY A 288 -8.47 8.48 -37.32
N LEU A 289 -8.26 7.30 -36.74
CA LEU A 289 -9.24 6.56 -35.94
C LEU A 289 -8.74 6.39 -34.51
N LEU A 290 -9.67 6.52 -33.56
CA LEU A 290 -9.38 6.50 -32.13
C LEU A 290 -10.43 5.66 -31.39
N PHE A 291 -10.04 4.80 -30.46
CA PHE A 291 -10.95 4.06 -29.61
C PHE A 291 -10.83 4.51 -28.15
N ILE A 292 -11.93 4.98 -27.55
CA ILE A 292 -11.99 5.37 -26.14
C ILE A 292 -12.70 4.25 -25.38
N GLN A 293 -12.11 3.75 -24.29
CA GLN A 293 -12.66 2.62 -23.53
C GLN A 293 -12.49 2.79 -22.02
N GLY A 294 -13.14 1.91 -21.25
CA GLY A 294 -12.93 1.81 -19.81
C GLY A 294 -11.52 1.32 -19.46
N GLY A 295 -10.99 1.82 -18.34
CA GLY A 295 -9.65 1.50 -17.87
C GLY A 295 -9.49 1.66 -16.36
N ASN A 296 -8.36 1.14 -15.87
CA ASN A 296 -7.91 1.18 -14.49
C ASN A 296 -6.56 1.89 -14.47
N ILE A 297 -6.41 2.97 -13.69
CA ILE A 297 -5.14 3.70 -13.59
C ILE A 297 -4.81 4.00 -12.12
N ILE A 298 -3.56 3.76 -11.72
CA ILE A 298 -2.94 4.20 -10.45
C ILE A 298 -2.69 5.72 -10.57
N PRO A 299 -3.10 6.61 -9.64
CA PRO A 299 -2.85 8.04 -9.73
C PRO A 299 -1.34 8.25 -9.82
N LEU A 300 -0.94 8.71 -10.99
CA LEU A 300 0.44 8.92 -11.34
C LEU A 300 0.88 10.26 -10.72
N TYR A 301 1.97 10.26 -9.94
CA TYR A 301 3.10 11.05 -10.43
C TYR A 301 3.29 10.62 -11.87
N LYS A 302 3.27 11.52 -12.85
CA LYS A 302 2.95 11.18 -14.25
C LYS A 302 3.75 9.99 -14.81
N THR A 303 4.91 9.67 -14.22
CA THR A 303 5.67 8.42 -14.42
C THR A 303 6.50 8.03 -13.18
N ASP A 304 6.95 6.76 -13.07
CA ASP A 304 7.97 6.32 -12.08
C ASP A 304 9.34 6.98 -12.33
N GLU A 305 9.63 7.45 -13.55
CA GLU A 305 10.87 8.12 -13.93
C GLU A 305 10.94 9.58 -13.43
N GLU A 306 9.79 10.25 -13.23
CA GLU A 306 9.70 11.55 -12.55
C GLU A 306 9.82 11.42 -11.03
N TYR A 307 9.33 10.29 -10.50
CA TYR A 307 9.56 9.88 -9.13
C TYR A 307 11.05 9.55 -8.89
N LEU A 308 11.70 8.85 -9.83
CA LEU A 308 13.11 8.47 -9.78
C LEU A 308 14.09 9.63 -10.12
N LYS A 309 13.77 10.57 -11.01
CA LYS A 309 14.60 11.79 -11.25
C LYS A 309 14.63 12.73 -10.04
N SER A 310 13.52 12.83 -9.31
CA SER A 310 13.43 13.57 -8.04
C SER A 310 14.23 12.90 -6.93
N PHE A 311 14.22 11.57 -6.91
CA PHE A 311 15.02 10.71 -6.04
C PHE A 311 16.54 10.84 -6.35
N ASP A 312 16.96 10.64 -7.61
CA ASP A 312 18.36 10.67 -8.07
C ASP A 312 19.04 12.04 -7.89
N SER A 313 18.33 13.14 -8.12
CA SER A 313 18.90 14.49 -7.94
C SER A 313 19.19 14.83 -6.46
N LYS A 314 18.58 14.12 -5.51
CA LYS A 314 18.58 14.43 -4.07
C LYS A 314 19.46 13.51 -3.24
N TYR A 315 19.70 12.30 -3.72
CA TYR A 315 20.58 11.31 -3.10
C TYR A 315 21.91 11.14 -3.84
N SER A 316 22.22 12.06 -4.77
CA SER A 316 23.46 12.11 -5.56
C SER A 316 24.74 12.19 -4.74
N GLU A 317 24.68 12.50 -3.44
CA GLU A 317 25.82 12.50 -2.53
C GLU A 317 26.14 11.12 -1.91
N TYR A 318 25.28 10.13 -2.12
CA TYR A 318 25.48 8.73 -1.72
C TYR A 318 26.03 7.85 -2.88
N GLU A 319 26.42 8.48 -4.00
CA GLU A 319 26.84 7.93 -5.31
C GLU A 319 27.97 6.89 -5.30
N ASN A 320 28.79 6.83 -4.24
CA ASN A 320 30.06 6.08 -4.25
C ASN A 320 30.02 4.75 -3.46
N VAL A 321 28.84 4.22 -3.15
CA VAL A 321 28.68 2.91 -2.50
C VAL A 321 27.92 1.96 -3.43
N PRO A 322 28.43 0.76 -3.76
CA PRO A 322 27.91 -0.01 -4.90
C PRO A 322 26.56 -0.67 -4.58
N ILE A 323 25.51 -0.30 -5.31
CA ILE A 323 24.24 -1.04 -5.40
C ILE A 323 24.20 -1.69 -6.78
N LYS A 324 24.45 -3.02 -6.82
CA LYS A 324 24.39 -3.81 -8.06
C LYS A 324 22.95 -4.25 -8.31
N ASN A 325 22.29 -3.57 -9.25
CA ASN A 325 21.07 -3.95 -9.97
C ASN A 325 19.72 -3.56 -9.32
N MET A 326 18.88 -2.89 -10.12
CA MET A 326 17.63 -2.23 -9.72
C MET A 326 16.38 -3.04 -10.09
N ASP A 327 16.53 -4.07 -10.94
CA ASP A 327 15.58 -5.21 -11.09
C ASP A 327 15.36 -5.89 -9.72
N ASP A 328 16.37 -5.84 -8.85
CA ASP A 328 16.32 -6.35 -7.49
C ASP A 328 15.44 -5.50 -6.55
N ALA A 329 15.23 -4.20 -6.78
CA ALA A 329 14.45 -3.36 -5.85
C ALA A 329 12.94 -3.62 -5.92
N GLU A 330 12.38 -3.81 -7.12
CA GLU A 330 11.00 -4.29 -7.29
C GLU A 330 10.86 -5.77 -6.90
N MET A 331 11.91 -6.60 -7.05
CA MET A 331 11.96 -7.95 -6.47
C MET A 331 12.05 -7.94 -4.94
N ASN A 332 12.64 -6.92 -4.32
CA ASN A 332 12.99 -6.89 -2.90
C ASN A 332 12.10 -6.00 -2.04
N TYR A 333 11.15 -5.24 -2.58
CA TYR A 333 10.26 -4.38 -1.79
C TYR A 333 8.78 -4.47 -2.20
N TYR A 334 7.89 -4.37 -1.20
CA TYR A 334 6.50 -3.98 -1.37
C TYR A 334 6.38 -2.46 -1.25
N VAL A 335 5.69 -1.82 -2.18
CA VAL A 335 5.56 -0.36 -2.24
C VAL A 335 4.10 0.04 -2.10
N PHE A 336 3.81 0.91 -1.13
CA PHE A 336 2.46 1.41 -0.89
C PHE A 336 2.41 2.93 -0.78
N SER A 337 1.32 3.52 -1.27
CA SER A 337 0.97 4.91 -0.99
C SER A 337 0.07 4.98 0.23
N VAL A 338 0.55 5.62 1.29
CA VAL A 338 -0.10 5.68 2.60
C VAL A 338 -0.77 7.04 2.78
N SER A 339 -2.04 7.01 3.14
CA SER A 339 -2.92 8.18 3.31
C SER A 339 -3.15 8.61 4.74
N LYS A 340 -2.82 7.75 5.70
CA LYS A 340 -3.03 7.97 7.13
C LYS A 340 -1.80 7.52 7.90
N LEU A 341 -1.47 8.27 8.95
CA LEU A 341 -0.45 7.89 9.92
C LEU A 341 -1.03 6.89 10.94
N GLY A 342 -0.15 6.36 11.79
CA GLY A 342 -0.44 5.33 12.77
C GLY A 342 0.06 3.97 12.32
N TRP A 343 -0.66 2.92 12.71
CA TRP A 343 -0.34 1.54 12.38
C TRP A 343 -0.74 1.21 10.95
N ILE A 344 0.24 0.74 10.18
CA ILE A 344 0.04 0.20 8.84
C ILE A 344 0.66 -1.19 8.74
N ASN A 345 0.12 -1.99 7.83
CA ASN A 345 0.56 -3.38 7.67
C ASN A 345 0.54 -3.82 6.20
N CYS A 346 1.49 -4.66 5.82
CA CYS A 346 1.66 -5.22 4.48
C CYS A 346 1.31 -6.71 4.52
N ASP A 347 0.07 -7.05 4.18
CA ASP A 347 -0.46 -8.39 4.43
C ASP A 347 -1.16 -9.00 3.21
N ARG A 348 -1.33 -10.32 3.23
CA ARG A 348 -2.28 -11.02 2.34
C ARG A 348 -3.28 -11.81 3.14
N PHE A 349 -4.49 -11.93 2.59
CA PHE A 349 -5.48 -12.87 3.11
C PHE A 349 -5.04 -14.30 2.87
N ILE A 350 -5.32 -15.15 3.84
CA ILE A 350 -5.13 -16.59 3.75
C ILE A 350 -6.50 -17.25 3.68
N ASP A 351 -6.76 -17.86 2.53
CA ASP A 351 -7.97 -18.64 2.33
C ASP A 351 -7.89 -19.96 3.11
N SER A 352 -9.02 -20.37 3.68
CA SER A 352 -9.15 -21.62 4.42
C SER A 352 -10.58 -22.12 4.29
N GLU A 353 -10.73 -23.38 3.88
CA GLU A 353 -12.04 -23.99 3.63
C GLU A 353 -12.70 -24.50 4.92
N GLU A 354 -11.90 -24.94 5.89
CA GLU A 354 -12.38 -25.48 7.17
C GLU A 354 -11.67 -24.80 8.35
N THR A 355 -12.46 -24.29 9.31
CA THR A 355 -11.97 -23.53 10.46
C THR A 355 -12.69 -23.92 11.75
N VAL A 356 -12.03 -23.73 12.89
CA VAL A 356 -12.59 -23.95 14.23
C VAL A 356 -12.37 -22.74 15.14
N ASP A 357 -13.31 -22.48 16.05
CA ASP A 357 -13.10 -21.58 17.18
C ASP A 357 -12.39 -22.35 18.30
N LEU A 358 -11.06 -22.24 18.35
CA LEU A 358 -10.22 -23.02 19.25
C LEU A 358 -10.26 -22.44 20.67
N VAL A 359 -10.77 -23.23 21.61
CA VAL A 359 -10.93 -22.82 23.01
C VAL A 359 -9.76 -23.32 23.84
N ALA A 360 -9.15 -22.45 24.65
CA ALA A 360 -8.19 -22.86 25.67
C ALA A 360 -8.86 -22.99 27.04
N GLN A 361 -8.82 -24.19 27.61
CA GLN A 361 -9.37 -24.53 28.92
C GLN A 361 -8.37 -24.21 30.04
N ILE A 362 -7.96 -22.95 30.13
CA ILE A 362 -7.21 -22.44 31.26
C ILE A 362 -7.99 -21.30 31.93
N PRO A 363 -7.79 -21.06 33.24
CA PRO A 363 -8.40 -19.92 33.90
C PRO A 363 -8.03 -18.60 33.24
N VAL A 364 -9.02 -17.76 32.93
CA VAL A 364 -8.79 -16.41 32.42
C VAL A 364 -8.17 -15.55 33.52
N ASP A 365 -7.08 -14.88 33.18
CA ASP A 365 -6.33 -13.98 34.06
C ASP A 365 -5.98 -12.72 33.27
N SER A 366 -6.30 -11.54 33.81
CA SER A 366 -6.00 -10.26 33.17
C SER A 366 -4.51 -10.02 32.92
N LYS A 367 -3.64 -10.75 33.63
CA LYS A 367 -2.18 -10.70 33.47
C LYS A 367 -1.65 -11.70 32.44
N THR A 368 -2.51 -12.57 31.91
CA THR A 368 -2.16 -13.62 30.95
C THR A 368 -2.68 -13.28 29.57
N LYS A 369 -1.78 -13.29 28.59
CA LYS A 369 -2.09 -13.18 27.16
C LYS A 369 -1.83 -14.52 26.51
N LEU A 370 -2.80 -15.04 25.76
CA LEU A 370 -2.62 -16.20 24.91
C LEU A 370 -2.53 -15.79 23.45
N LYS A 371 -1.59 -16.41 22.75
CA LYS A 371 -1.29 -16.19 21.34
C LYS A 371 -1.12 -17.52 20.64
N LEU A 372 -1.31 -17.50 19.33
CA LEU A 372 -1.11 -18.63 18.45
C LEU A 372 -0.28 -18.13 17.28
N ALA A 373 0.89 -18.72 17.07
CA ALA A 373 1.76 -18.45 15.95
C ALA A 373 1.68 -19.61 14.95
N PHE A 374 1.50 -19.31 13.67
CA PHE A 374 1.50 -20.34 12.62
C PHE A 374 2.92 -20.75 12.27
N SER A 375 3.13 -22.05 12.03
CA SER A 375 4.46 -22.57 11.66
C SER A 375 4.73 -22.53 10.15
N ASP A 376 3.71 -22.29 9.33
CA ASP A 376 3.78 -22.35 7.87
C ASP A 376 3.59 -21.00 7.16
N ILE A 377 3.19 -19.97 7.92
CA ILE A 377 3.01 -18.60 7.46
C ILE A 377 3.42 -17.63 8.57
N ASP A 378 3.82 -16.42 8.20
CA ASP A 378 4.04 -15.32 9.13
C ASP A 378 2.72 -14.77 9.66
N GLY A 379 2.12 -15.48 10.62
CA GLY A 379 0.82 -15.13 11.19
C GLY A 379 0.74 -15.36 12.70
N VAL A 380 0.12 -14.41 13.40
CA VAL A 380 -0.09 -14.45 14.85
C VAL A 380 -1.53 -14.09 15.18
N LEU A 381 -2.22 -14.97 15.90
CA LEU A 381 -3.56 -14.70 16.46
C LEU A 381 -3.47 -14.41 17.95
N LYS A 382 -4.31 -13.50 18.40
CA LYS A 382 -4.55 -13.24 19.82
C LYS A 382 -5.83 -13.95 20.23
N ALA A 383 -5.84 -14.52 21.43
CA ALA A 383 -7.07 -15.07 21.98
C ALA A 383 -8.01 -13.93 22.41
N ASN A 384 -9.28 -14.04 22.01
CA ASN A 384 -10.36 -13.25 22.57
C ASN A 384 -10.81 -13.86 23.90
N ILE A 385 -11.41 -13.05 24.78
CA ILE A 385 -12.07 -13.54 25.98
C ILE A 385 -13.58 -13.55 25.70
N ILE A 386 -14.15 -14.74 25.59
CA ILE A 386 -15.58 -14.97 25.34
C ILE A 386 -16.08 -15.94 26.41
N ASP A 387 -17.16 -15.58 27.11
CA ASP A 387 -17.75 -16.39 28.19
C ASP A 387 -16.73 -16.89 29.22
N ASN A 388 -15.81 -16.01 29.62
CA ASN A 388 -14.72 -16.29 30.56
C ASN A 388 -13.80 -17.45 30.12
N LYS A 389 -13.59 -17.60 28.81
CA LYS A 389 -12.62 -18.51 28.20
C LYS A 389 -11.79 -17.78 27.15
N TYR A 390 -10.57 -18.24 26.93
CA TYR A 390 -9.76 -17.80 25.80
C TYR A 390 -10.21 -18.54 24.53
N VAL A 391 -10.49 -17.80 23.47
CA VAL A 391 -10.97 -18.33 22.18
C VAL A 391 -10.17 -17.69 21.05
N PHE A 392 -9.57 -18.53 20.20
CA PHE A 392 -9.03 -18.12 18.91
C PHE A 392 -10.09 -18.36 17.85
N ASN A 393 -10.58 -17.31 17.21
CA ASN A 393 -11.68 -17.43 16.25
C ASN A 393 -11.18 -17.95 14.91
N LYS A 394 -11.96 -18.86 14.29
CA LYS A 394 -11.78 -19.32 12.90
C LYS A 394 -10.36 -19.75 12.52
N VAL A 395 -9.70 -20.50 13.40
CA VAL A 395 -8.37 -21.07 13.14
C VAL A 395 -8.48 -22.21 12.10
N PRO A 396 -7.63 -22.30 11.07
CA PRO A 396 -7.73 -23.32 10.03
C PRO A 396 -7.33 -24.69 10.57
N ILE A 397 -8.17 -25.69 10.35
CA ILE A 397 -7.91 -27.07 10.79
C ILE A 397 -6.73 -27.65 10.01
N GLY A 398 -5.90 -28.46 10.68
CA GLY A 398 -4.76 -29.17 10.06
C GLY A 398 -3.47 -28.37 9.97
N ARG A 399 -3.47 -27.06 10.27
CA ARG A 399 -2.23 -26.27 10.32
C ARG A 399 -1.43 -26.56 11.58
N LYS A 400 -0.10 -26.48 11.47
CA LYS A 400 0.81 -26.54 12.61
C LYS A 400 0.94 -25.15 13.22
N VAL A 401 0.89 -25.09 14.54
CA VAL A 401 0.97 -23.85 15.30
C VAL A 401 1.77 -24.05 16.58
N THR A 402 2.24 -22.95 17.14
CA THR A 402 2.70 -22.88 18.53
C THR A 402 1.75 -21.99 19.33
N ILE A 403 1.14 -22.57 20.38
CA ILE A 403 0.38 -21.82 21.38
C ILE A 403 1.37 -21.22 22.36
N ILE A 404 1.27 -19.90 22.57
CA ILE A 404 2.17 -19.12 23.39
C ILE A 404 1.36 -18.45 24.49
N GLY A 405 1.60 -18.84 25.74
CA GLY A 405 1.09 -18.16 26.91
C GLY A 405 2.14 -17.25 27.51
N ILE A 406 1.83 -15.97 27.69
CA ILE A 406 2.70 -15.01 28.39
C ILE A 406 1.91 -14.44 29.56
N LYS A 407 2.39 -14.70 30.77
CA LYS A 407 1.87 -14.11 32.00
C LYS A 407 2.91 -13.16 32.59
N ASN A 408 2.50 -11.95 32.94
CA ASN A 408 3.36 -10.97 33.59
C ASN A 408 2.75 -10.53 34.92
N ASP A 409 3.38 -10.92 36.03
CA ASP A 409 3.03 -10.41 37.36
C ASP A 409 4.15 -9.50 37.89
N ASN A 410 3.94 -8.18 37.80
CA ASN A 410 4.87 -7.16 38.29
C ASN A 410 6.32 -7.33 37.79
N GLY A 411 6.51 -7.73 36.53
CA GLY A 411 7.82 -7.93 35.91
C GLY A 411 8.37 -9.36 36.04
N GLN A 412 7.66 -10.26 36.73
CA GLN A 412 7.97 -11.68 36.69
C GLN A 412 7.20 -12.32 35.54
N PHE A 413 7.93 -12.69 34.49
CA PHE A 413 7.36 -13.41 33.34
C PHE A 413 7.25 -14.90 33.65
N MET A 414 6.10 -15.45 33.30
CA MET A 414 5.92 -16.88 33.15
C MET A 414 5.46 -17.15 31.74
N THR A 415 6.04 -18.16 31.10
CA THR A 415 5.72 -18.51 29.72
C THR A 415 5.31 -19.96 29.60
N ALA A 416 4.46 -20.26 28.62
CA ALA A 416 4.06 -21.60 28.23
C ALA A 416 4.12 -21.69 26.69
N PHE A 417 4.66 -22.79 26.18
CA PHE A 417 4.75 -23.08 24.75
C PHE A 417 4.20 -24.47 24.49
N GLU A 418 3.28 -24.61 23.55
CA GLU A 418 2.71 -25.88 23.10
C GLU A 418 2.65 -25.91 21.58
N GLU A 419 3.49 -26.73 20.95
CA GLU A 419 3.37 -27.03 19.53
C GLU A 419 2.25 -28.05 19.28
N ARG A 420 1.37 -27.77 18.30
CA ARG A 420 0.31 -28.70 17.92
C ARG A 420 -0.13 -28.54 16.49
N THR A 421 -0.88 -29.53 16.02
CA THR A 421 -1.70 -29.40 14.81
C THR A 421 -3.12 -29.01 15.23
N ILE A 422 -3.75 -28.07 14.52
CA ILE A 422 -5.11 -27.62 14.82
C ILE A 422 -6.10 -28.74 14.52
N THR A 423 -6.89 -29.08 15.55
CA THR A 423 -8.04 -29.99 15.50
C THR A 423 -9.23 -29.30 16.17
N ASN A 424 -10.37 -30.00 16.26
CA ASN A 424 -11.52 -29.53 17.04
C ASN A 424 -11.33 -29.68 18.56
N ASP A 425 -10.25 -30.30 19.00
CA ASP A 425 -10.00 -30.53 20.43
C ASP A 425 -9.51 -29.24 21.10
N PRO A 426 -9.98 -28.96 22.33
CA PRO A 426 -9.54 -27.79 23.08
C PRO A 426 -8.03 -27.79 23.36
N ILE A 427 -7.51 -26.63 23.75
CA ILE A 427 -6.18 -26.53 24.35
C ILE A 427 -6.32 -26.79 25.85
N GLU A 428 -5.55 -27.75 26.36
CA GLU A 428 -5.57 -28.16 27.76
C GLU A 428 -4.14 -28.21 28.31
N GLY A 429 -3.94 -27.85 29.58
CA GLY A 429 -2.68 -28.15 30.27
C GLY A 429 -1.46 -27.29 29.90
N LEU A 430 -1.64 -26.03 29.49
CA LEU A 430 -0.52 -25.09 29.28
C LEU A 430 0.32 -24.94 30.57
N ASN A 431 1.57 -25.40 30.51
CA ASN A 431 2.47 -25.40 31.66
C ASN A 431 3.30 -24.11 31.70
N PHE A 432 2.93 -23.18 32.58
CA PHE A 432 3.64 -21.92 32.75
C PHE A 432 4.89 -22.10 33.63
N THR A 433 6.05 -21.81 33.07
CA THR A 433 7.33 -21.80 33.79
C THR A 433 7.87 -20.39 33.95
N PRO A 434 8.54 -20.04 35.06
CA PRO A 434 9.25 -18.77 35.18
C PRO A 434 10.25 -18.58 34.04
N THR A 435 10.33 -17.38 33.47
CA THR A 435 11.14 -17.09 32.28
C THR A 435 11.68 -15.66 32.36
N THR A 436 12.85 -15.40 31.78
CA THR A 436 13.37 -14.03 31.61
C THR A 436 12.96 -13.47 30.25
N LEU A 437 13.00 -12.15 30.03
CA LEU A 437 12.74 -11.59 28.70
C LEU A 437 13.73 -12.13 27.64
N ALA A 438 14.99 -12.36 28.03
CA ALA A 438 16.00 -12.92 27.14
C ALA A 438 15.68 -14.37 26.71
N ASP A 439 15.25 -15.21 27.67
CA ASP A 439 14.85 -16.59 27.37
C ASP A 439 13.57 -16.62 26.51
N LEU A 440 12.60 -15.75 26.81
CA LEU A 440 11.38 -15.60 26.00
C LEU A 440 11.72 -15.23 24.55
N ARG A 441 12.59 -14.22 24.32
CA ARG A 441 13.04 -13.85 22.96
C ARG A 441 13.68 -15.04 22.25
N LYS A 442 14.57 -15.76 22.94
CA LYS A 442 15.24 -16.94 22.38
C LYS A 442 14.29 -18.08 22.03
N GLU A 443 13.23 -18.30 22.81
CA GLU A 443 12.21 -19.30 22.46
C GLU A 443 11.38 -18.85 21.26
N LEU A 444 11.03 -17.55 21.18
CA LEU A 444 10.28 -17.01 20.04
C LEU A 444 11.07 -17.02 18.74
N GLU A 445 12.40 -16.91 18.77
CA GLU A 445 13.26 -17.03 17.58
C GLU A 445 13.28 -18.46 16.98
N LYS A 446 12.77 -19.47 17.71
CA LYS A 446 12.68 -20.85 17.20
C LYS A 446 11.37 -21.15 16.48
N ILE A 447 10.40 -20.27 16.61
CA ILE A 447 9.06 -20.36 16.03
C ILE A 447 9.07 -19.55 14.74
#